data_AF-A0A0D3IQY9-F1
#
_entry.id   AF-A0A0D3IQY9-F1
#
_cell.length_a   1.000
_cell.length_b   1.000
_cell.length_c   1.000
_cell.angle_alpha   90.00
_cell.angle_beta   90.00
_cell.angle_gamma   90.00
#
_symmetry.space_group_name_H-M   'P 1'
#
loop_
_entity.id
_entity.type
_entity.pdbx_description
1 polymer ?
#
loop_
_entity_poly.entity_id
_entity_poly.type
_entity_poly.pdbx_seq_one_letter_code
_entity_poly.pdbx_strand_id
1 'polypeptide(L)'
;MANFARSLRLSGLKLFEVERDGNCFFRAIATGLGEHQGCHASYRERVGAHMEAHPDDYTPFLTFREGDEEDDADFEQYLSRMRRDGEWAGQPELLAA
;
A
#
# COMPACT_ATOMS: atom_id res chain seq x y z
N MET A 1 -10.51 -1.57 -19.98
CA MET A 1 -11.42 -0.91 -19.01
C MET A 1 -12.90 -1.25 -19.20
N ALA A 2 -13.49 -1.12 -20.40
CA ALA A 2 -14.94 -1.31 -20.61
C ALA A 2 -15.48 -2.69 -20.16
N ASN A 3 -14.71 -3.76 -20.38
CA ASN A 3 -15.10 -5.11 -19.95
C ASN A 3 -15.04 -5.29 -18.43
N PHE A 4 -14.04 -4.72 -17.75
CA PHE A 4 -13.91 -4.84 -16.30
C PHE A 4 -15.01 -4.07 -15.55
N ALA A 5 -15.26 -2.82 -15.92
CA ALA A 5 -16.36 -2.03 -15.34
C ALA A 5 -17.74 -2.61 -15.67
N ARG A 6 -17.88 -3.33 -16.80
CA ARG A 6 -19.09 -4.11 -17.08
C ARG A 6 -19.22 -5.30 -16.13
N SER A 7 -18.16 -6.10 -15.96
CA SER A 7 -18.18 -7.25 -15.03
C SER A 7 -18.50 -6.83 -13.60
N LEU A 8 -17.91 -5.74 -13.10
CA LEU A 8 -18.21 -5.22 -11.76
C LEU A 8 -19.70 -4.85 -11.63
N ARG A 9 -20.27 -4.15 -12.62
CA ARG A 9 -21.69 -3.78 -12.62
C ARG A 9 -22.62 -4.98 -12.62
N LEU A 10 -22.27 -6.04 -13.36
CA LEU A 10 -23.04 -7.29 -13.35
C LEU A 10 -23.04 -7.97 -11.97
N SER A 11 -22.00 -7.74 -11.16
CA SER A 11 -21.89 -8.22 -9.78
C SER A 11 -22.41 -7.23 -8.73
N GLY A 12 -23.08 -6.13 -9.14
CA GLY A 12 -23.57 -5.10 -8.21
C GLY A 12 -22.50 -4.16 -7.65
N LEU A 13 -21.29 -4.18 -8.22
CA LEU A 13 -20.17 -3.33 -7.83
C LEU A 13 -19.96 -2.19 -8.83
N LYS A 14 -19.29 -1.12 -8.38
CA LYS A 14 -18.91 0.03 -9.20
C LYS A 14 -17.43 0.32 -9.03
N LEU A 15 -16.78 0.74 -10.11
CA LEU A 15 -15.41 1.21 -10.07
C LEU A 15 -15.38 2.65 -9.53
N PHE A 16 -14.53 2.88 -8.53
CA PHE A 16 -14.17 4.21 -8.05
C PHE A 16 -12.74 4.48 -8.48
N GLU A 17 -12.54 5.57 -9.22
CA GLU A 17 -11.21 5.98 -9.62
C GLU A 17 -10.55 6.77 -8.49
N VAL A 18 -9.28 6.49 -8.26
CA VAL A 18 -8.38 7.27 -7.40
C VAL A 18 -7.26 7.82 -8.24
N GLU A 19 -6.55 8.82 -7.73
CA GLU A 19 -5.37 9.37 -8.41
C GLU A 19 -4.32 8.28 -8.71
N ARG A 20 -3.73 8.35 -9.91
CA ARG A 20 -2.79 7.36 -10.44
C ARG A 20 -1.35 7.75 -10.11
N ASP A 21 -1.07 7.91 -8.84
CA ASP A 21 0.27 8.20 -8.30
C ASP A 21 0.78 7.03 -7.44
N GLY A 22 1.98 7.18 -6.88
CA GLY A 22 2.52 6.18 -5.95
C GLY A 22 1.78 6.08 -4.61
N ASN A 23 0.71 6.85 -4.40
CA ASN A 23 -0.18 6.74 -3.24
C ASN A 23 -1.46 5.97 -3.56
N CYS A 24 -1.66 5.50 -4.80
CA CYS A 24 -2.92 4.91 -5.25
C CYS A 24 -3.43 3.77 -4.36
N PHE A 25 -2.55 2.96 -3.77
CA PHE A 25 -2.89 1.93 -2.79
C PHE A 25 -3.60 2.50 -1.55
N PHE A 26 -2.97 3.47 -0.87
CA PHE A 26 -3.53 4.10 0.32
C PHE A 26 -4.75 4.97 0.00
N ARG A 27 -4.81 5.56 -1.19
CA ARG A 27 -6.00 6.26 -1.70
C ARG A 27 -7.18 5.30 -1.89
N ALA A 28 -6.91 4.09 -2.38
CA ALA A 28 -7.91 3.05 -2.56
C ALA A 28 -8.44 2.53 -1.21
N ILE A 29 -7.58 2.38 -0.20
CA ILE A 29 -7.99 2.05 1.18
C ILE A 29 -8.93 3.12 1.73
N ALA A 30 -8.51 4.39 1.68
CA ALA A 30 -9.32 5.51 2.17
C ALA A 30 -10.70 5.53 1.51
N THR A 31 -10.73 5.44 0.17
CA THR A 31 -11.97 5.43 -0.61
C THR A 31 -12.84 4.20 -0.30
N GLY A 32 -12.23 3.02 -0.14
CA GLY A 32 -12.92 1.77 0.19
C GLY A 32 -13.57 1.79 1.57
N LEU A 33 -13.01 2.55 2.51
CA LEU A 33 -13.55 2.79 3.84
C LEU A 33 -14.55 3.97 3.89
N GLY A 34 -14.88 4.56 2.75
CA GLY A 34 -15.83 5.68 2.64
C GLY A 34 -15.23 7.05 3.00
N GLU A 35 -13.91 7.14 3.16
CA GLU A 35 -13.21 8.40 3.37
C GLU A 35 -12.75 9.02 2.05
N HIS A 36 -12.34 10.29 2.12
CA HIS A 36 -11.79 10.97 0.96
C HIS A 36 -10.40 10.42 0.63
N GLN A 37 -10.09 10.17 -0.65
CA GLN A 37 -8.77 9.68 -1.08
C GLN A 37 -7.59 10.55 -0.64
N GLY A 38 -7.84 11.82 -0.28
CA GLY A 38 -6.86 12.72 0.33
C GLY A 38 -6.35 12.28 1.71
N CYS A 39 -7.04 11.35 2.39
CA CYS A 39 -6.60 10.78 3.67
C CYS A 39 -5.47 9.73 3.51
N HIS A 40 -4.95 9.50 2.31
CA HIS A 40 -3.94 8.47 2.02
C HIS A 40 -2.71 8.53 2.94
N ALA A 41 -2.23 9.72 3.32
CA ALA A 41 -1.08 9.86 4.21
C ALA A 41 -1.33 9.27 5.61
N SER A 42 -2.56 9.43 6.14
CA SER A 42 -2.96 8.84 7.43
C SER A 42 -2.96 7.31 7.35
N TYR A 43 -3.43 6.74 6.23
CA TYR A 43 -3.39 5.29 6.03
C TYR A 43 -1.98 4.75 5.85
N ARG A 44 -1.11 5.47 5.12
CA ARG A 44 0.32 5.12 5.01
C ARG A 44 0.97 5.06 6.39
N GLU A 45 0.71 6.07 7.22
CA GLU A 45 1.22 6.13 8.59
C GLU A 45 0.71 4.97 9.46
N ARG A 46 -0.59 4.67 9.39
CA ARG A 46 -1.20 3.56 10.15
C ARG A 46 -0.65 2.20 9.75
N VAL A 47 -0.48 1.96 8.45
CA VAL A 47 0.11 0.73 7.91
C VAL A 47 1.56 0.61 8.37
N GLY A 48 2.37 1.67 8.19
CA GLY A 48 3.75 1.69 8.65
C GLY A 48 3.89 1.45 10.16
N ALA A 49 3.03 2.06 10.97
CA ALA A 49 3.02 1.86 12.42
C ALA A 49 2.61 0.44 12.82
N HIS A 50 1.69 -0.18 12.09
CA HIS A 50 1.31 -1.57 12.33
C HIS A 50 2.46 -2.53 11.98
N MET A 51 3.14 -2.27 10.86
CA MET A 51 4.32 -3.05 10.45
C MET A 51 5.48 -2.93 11.44
N GLU A 52 5.74 -1.71 11.93
CA GLU A 52 6.75 -1.44 12.96
C GLU A 52 6.47 -2.18 14.27
N ALA A 53 5.20 -2.34 14.64
CA ALA A 53 4.79 -3.06 15.84
C ALA A 53 4.88 -4.59 15.70
N HIS A 54 4.93 -5.14 14.48
CA HIS A 54 4.93 -6.58 14.22
C HIS A 54 5.97 -6.98 13.15
N PRO A 55 7.26 -6.66 13.33
CA PRO A 55 8.28 -6.85 12.30
C PRO A 55 8.42 -8.32 11.85
N ASP A 56 8.24 -9.27 12.77
CA ASP A 56 8.37 -10.71 12.51
C ASP A 56 7.31 -11.23 11.52
N ASP A 57 6.16 -10.57 11.41
CA ASP A 57 5.09 -10.96 10.49
C ASP A 57 5.40 -10.57 9.03
N TYR A 58 6.26 -9.56 8.82
CA TYR A 58 6.55 -9.00 7.50
C TYR A 58 7.95 -9.33 7.01
N THR A 59 8.93 -9.39 7.91
CA THR A 59 10.34 -9.71 7.60
C THR A 59 10.51 -10.93 6.69
N PRO A 60 9.75 -12.04 6.82
CA PRO A 60 9.88 -13.19 5.93
C PRO A 60 9.50 -12.92 4.46
N PHE A 61 8.73 -11.86 4.19
CA PHE A 61 8.30 -11.45 2.85
C PHE A 61 9.16 -10.34 2.27
N LEU A 62 10.09 -9.81 3.07
CA LEU A 62 11.00 -8.74 2.68
C LEU A 62 12.37 -9.34 2.41
N THR A 63 12.91 -9.00 1.25
CA THR A 63 14.29 -9.31 0.92
C THR A 63 15.15 -8.12 1.36
N PHE A 64 16.21 -8.40 2.11
CA PHE A 64 17.24 -7.43 2.46
C PHE A 64 18.55 -8.04 1.98
N ARG A 65 19.24 -7.41 1.04
CA ARG A 65 20.47 -7.99 0.47
C ARG A 65 21.68 -7.09 0.61
N GLU A 66 22.80 -7.72 0.96
CA GLU A 66 24.13 -7.24 0.61
C GLU A 66 24.36 -7.41 -0.90
N GLY A 67 24.53 -6.29 -1.60
CA GLY A 67 24.93 -6.23 -3.02
C GLY A 67 23.87 -5.61 -3.95
N ASP A 68 24.14 -4.37 -4.35
CA ASP A 68 23.72 -3.53 -5.50
C ASP A 68 22.33 -3.63 -6.16
N GLU A 69 21.37 -4.45 -5.72
CA GLU A 69 20.08 -4.59 -6.43
C GLU A 69 18.80 -4.39 -5.60
N GLU A 70 18.87 -4.07 -4.30
CA GLU A 70 17.71 -3.65 -3.49
C GLU A 70 18.00 -2.39 -2.66
N ASP A 71 16.99 -1.51 -2.51
CA ASP A 71 17.14 -0.17 -1.91
C ASP A 71 17.35 -0.16 -0.39
N ASP A 72 16.98 -1.25 0.32
CA ASP A 72 16.90 -1.27 1.78
C ASP A 72 17.87 -2.30 2.39
N ALA A 73 18.73 -1.87 3.32
CA ALA A 73 19.66 -2.79 3.99
C ALA A 73 19.01 -3.59 5.14
N ASP A 74 17.90 -3.11 5.68
CA ASP A 74 17.19 -3.70 6.82
C ASP A 74 15.70 -3.27 6.85
N PHE A 75 14.95 -3.83 7.80
CA PHE A 75 13.53 -3.54 7.97
C PHE A 75 13.24 -2.07 8.34
N GLU A 76 14.14 -1.43 9.08
CA GLU A 76 13.96 -0.03 9.49
C GLU A 76 14.09 0.89 8.27
N GLN A 77 15.06 0.63 7.40
CA GLN A 77 15.23 1.34 6.13
C GLN A 77 14.03 1.11 5.20
N TYR A 78 13.55 -0.13 5.12
CA TYR A 78 12.33 -0.46 4.38
C TYR A 78 11.13 0.36 4.87
N LEU A 79 10.88 0.39 6.19
CA LEU A 79 9.77 1.18 6.73
C LEU A 79 9.97 2.68 6.53
N SER A 80 11.20 3.17 6.69
CA SER A 80 11.54 4.58 6.43
C SER A 80 11.26 4.97 4.99
N ARG A 81 11.62 4.12 4.02
CA ARG A 81 11.28 4.28 2.60
C ARG A 81 9.77 4.21 2.40
N MET A 82 9.11 3.21 2.98
CA MET A 82 7.67 3.00 2.81
C MET A 82 6.81 4.13 3.39
N ARG A 83 7.30 4.85 4.39
CA ARG A 83 6.64 6.04 4.93
C ARG A 83 6.75 7.27 4.03
N ARG A 84 7.60 7.27 2.99
CA ARG A 84 7.75 8.39 2.05
C ARG A 84 6.51 8.54 1.18
N ASP A 85 6.13 9.79 0.91
CA ASP A 85 5.04 10.10 0.00
C ASP A 85 5.33 9.57 -1.40
N GLY A 86 4.34 8.92 -2.02
CA GLY A 86 4.48 8.34 -3.35
C GLY A 86 5.28 7.04 -3.41
N GLU A 87 5.71 6.45 -2.29
CA GLU A 87 6.35 5.13 -2.32
C GLU A 87 5.31 4.04 -2.57
N TRP A 88 5.64 3.08 -3.45
CA TRP A 88 4.69 2.08 -3.93
C TRP A 88 4.50 0.96 -2.91
N ALA A 89 3.28 0.83 -2.39
CA ALA A 89 2.90 -0.27 -1.51
C ALA A 89 2.58 -1.54 -2.30
N GLY A 90 2.88 -2.68 -1.71
CA GLY A 90 2.68 -4.01 -2.27
C GLY A 90 1.93 -4.95 -1.34
N GLN A 91 2.29 -6.22 -1.42
CA GLN A 91 1.65 -7.29 -0.64
C GLN A 91 1.89 -7.16 0.87
N PRO A 92 3.09 -6.81 1.39
CA PRO A 92 3.29 -6.64 2.83
C PRO A 92 2.37 -5.58 3.44
N GLU A 93 2.22 -4.44 2.76
CA GLU A 93 1.33 -3.37 3.21
C GLU A 93 -0.14 -3.78 3.15
N LEU A 94 -0.53 -4.62 2.17
CA LEU A 94 -1.88 -5.18 2.10
C LEU A 94 -2.20 -6.09 3.28
N LEU A 95 -1.23 -6.87 3.75
CA LEU A 95 -1.41 -7.71 4.93
C LEU A 95 -1.49 -6.88 6.23
N ALA A 96 -0.90 -5.69 6.24
CA ALA A 96 -0.89 -4.78 7.38
C ALA A 96 -2.09 -3.79 7.44
N ALA A 97 -2.82 -3.61 6.33
CA ALA A 97 -3.86 -2.59 6.15
C ALA A 97 -5.22 -2.92 6.78
#